data_AF-A0A8D2N193-F1
#
_entry.id   AF-A0A8D2N193-F1
#
_cell.length_a   1.000
_cell.length_b   1.000
_cell.length_c   1.000
_cell.angle_alpha   90.00
_cell.angle_beta   90.00
_cell.angle_gamma   90.00
#
_symmetry.space_group_name_H-M   'P 1'
#
loop_
_entity.id
_entity.type
_entity.pdbx_description
1 polymer ?
#
loop_
_entity_poly.entity_id
_entity_poly.type
_entity_poly.pdbx_seq_one_letter_code
_entity_poly.pdbx_strand_id
1 'polypeptide(L)'
;MSSAGGRQPSQSRAIPTRTVTLSDAAQLPADYCTTPGGTLFSTTPGGTRIIYDRKFLLDRRNSPMAKTPPCHLPNIPGVTSPGEPGEEPKADTNNLNHQEGKPSMGDEAQFEMDI
;
A
#
# COMPACT_ATOMS: atom_id res chain seq x y z
N MET A 1 22.91 -45.87 14.77
CA MET A 1 22.98 -45.15 13.48
C MET A 1 21.75 -44.27 13.38
N SER A 2 21.90 -42.98 13.67
CA SER A 2 20.78 -42.03 13.75
C SER A 2 20.53 -41.43 12.36
N SER A 3 19.36 -41.69 11.79
CA SER A 3 18.96 -41.14 10.49
C SER A 3 18.66 -39.65 10.63
N ALA A 4 19.43 -38.81 9.94
CA ALA A 4 19.14 -37.39 9.79
C ALA A 4 18.01 -37.22 8.76
N GLY A 5 16.79 -36.91 9.24
CA GLY A 5 15.67 -36.54 8.39
C GLY A 5 15.91 -35.15 7.78
N GLY A 6 16.34 -35.12 6.51
CA GLY A 6 16.52 -33.88 5.77
C GLY A 6 15.18 -33.16 5.57
N ARG A 7 15.10 -31.89 5.98
CA ARG A 7 13.98 -31.00 5.65
C ARG A 7 13.98 -30.73 4.15
N GLN A 8 12.94 -31.20 3.45
CA GLN A 8 12.74 -30.81 2.06
C GLN A 8 12.35 -29.33 1.99
N PRO A 9 12.97 -28.52 1.12
CA PRO A 9 12.59 -27.13 0.93
C PRO A 9 11.20 -27.06 0.29
N SER A 10 10.29 -26.31 0.93
CA SER A 10 8.98 -26.00 0.36
C SER A 10 9.17 -25.08 -0.85
N GLN A 11 8.80 -25.55 -2.05
CA GLN A 11 8.78 -24.68 -3.22
C GLN A 11 7.61 -23.68 -3.10
N SER A 12 7.92 -22.39 -3.15
CA SER A 12 6.92 -21.31 -3.18
C SER A 12 6.26 -21.27 -4.57
N ARG A 13 4.93 -21.41 -4.62
CA ARG A 13 4.16 -21.29 -5.87
C ARG A 13 3.48 -19.93 -5.92
N ALA A 14 3.40 -19.33 -7.11
CA ALA A 14 2.74 -18.05 -7.29
C ALA A 14 1.26 -18.09 -6.88
N ILE A 15 0.82 -17.07 -6.15
CA ILE A 15 -0.56 -16.93 -5.68
C ILE A 15 -1.46 -16.57 -6.87
N PRO A 16 -2.53 -17.34 -7.15
CA PRO A 16 -3.49 -17.00 -8.20
C PRO A 16 -4.06 -15.60 -7.98
N THR A 17 -4.08 -14.78 -9.03
CA THR A 17 -4.51 -13.36 -8.94
C THR A 17 -5.71 -13.10 -9.85
N ARG A 18 -6.71 -12.38 -9.35
CA ARG A 18 -7.88 -11.90 -10.09
C ARG A 18 -8.05 -10.40 -9.87
N THR A 19 -8.14 -9.63 -10.94
CA THR A 19 -8.52 -8.22 -10.86
C THR A 19 -10.05 -8.10 -10.91
N VAL A 20 -10.63 -7.27 -10.04
CA VAL A 20 -12.07 -7.07 -9.97
C VAL A 20 -12.38 -5.58 -10.10
N THR A 21 -13.18 -5.25 -11.11
CA THR A 21 -13.82 -3.94 -11.22
C THR A 21 -15.02 -3.91 -10.27
N LEU A 22 -15.05 -2.93 -9.37
CA LEU A 22 -16.17 -2.71 -8.46
C LEU A 22 -16.88 -1.43 -8.85
N SER A 23 -18.21 -1.48 -8.86
CA SER A 23 -19.06 -0.33 -9.14
C SER A 23 -19.61 0.31 -7.86
N ASP A 24 -19.75 -0.49 -6.80
CA ASP A 24 -20.30 -0.03 -5.52
C ASP A 24 -19.52 -0.56 -4.32
N ALA A 25 -19.51 0.25 -3.29
CA ALA A 25 -18.97 0.02 -1.97
C ALA A 25 -19.40 -1.28 -1.30
N ALA A 26 -20.67 -1.63 -1.45
CA ALA A 26 -21.24 -2.83 -0.83
C ALA A 26 -20.63 -4.12 -1.39
N GLN A 27 -19.91 -4.04 -2.51
CA GLN A 27 -19.23 -5.17 -3.15
C GLN A 27 -17.81 -5.37 -2.62
N LEU A 28 -17.27 -4.44 -1.83
CA LEU A 28 -15.95 -4.58 -1.23
C LEU A 28 -16.03 -5.52 -0.02
N PRO A 29 -15.19 -6.57 0.06
CA PRO A 29 -15.12 -7.43 1.24
C PRO A 29 -14.73 -6.65 2.50
N ALA A 30 -15.13 -7.13 3.67
CA ALA A 30 -14.84 -6.48 4.94
C ALA A 30 -13.35 -6.57 5.36
N ASP A 31 -12.61 -7.49 4.77
CA ASP A 31 -11.25 -7.92 5.13
C ASP A 31 -10.21 -7.55 4.06
N TYR A 32 -10.44 -6.47 3.30
CA TYR A 32 -9.45 -5.97 2.36
C TYR A 32 -8.21 -5.38 3.08
N CYS A 33 -7.08 -5.42 2.39
CA CYS A 33 -5.78 -4.91 2.83
C CYS A 33 -5.19 -3.96 1.78
N THR A 34 -4.18 -3.18 2.18
CA THR A 34 -3.49 -2.22 1.30
C THR A 34 -1.98 -2.44 1.37
N THR A 35 -1.30 -2.53 0.23
CA THR A 35 0.18 -2.54 0.20
C THR A 35 0.74 -1.13 0.45
N PRO A 36 2.01 -0.97 0.88
CA PRO A 36 2.63 0.36 0.96
C PRO A 36 2.59 1.16 -0.34
N GLY A 37 2.53 0.49 -1.50
CA GLY A 37 2.34 1.12 -2.82
C GLY A 37 0.90 1.53 -3.14
N GLY A 38 -0.05 1.37 -2.21
CA GLY A 38 -1.45 1.81 -2.36
C GLY A 38 -2.36 0.85 -3.13
N THR A 39 -1.91 -0.37 -3.44
CA THR A 39 -2.76 -1.37 -4.09
C THR A 39 -3.67 -2.03 -3.05
N LEU A 40 -4.99 -1.95 -3.24
CA LEU A 40 -5.92 -2.71 -2.41
C LEU A 40 -6.05 -4.13 -2.93
N PHE A 41 -6.02 -5.08 -1.99
CA PHE A 41 -6.19 -6.49 -2.28
C PHE A 41 -6.90 -7.22 -1.14
N SER A 42 -7.51 -8.35 -1.44
CA SER A 42 -7.96 -9.31 -0.42
C SER A 42 -7.48 -10.71 -0.79
N THR A 43 -7.60 -11.66 0.13
CA THR A 43 -7.27 -13.06 -0.13
C THR A 43 -8.43 -13.92 0.32
N THR A 44 -9.00 -14.67 -0.61
CA THR A 44 -10.08 -15.61 -0.25
C THR A 44 -9.49 -16.78 0.54
N PRO A 45 -10.28 -17.51 1.35
CA PRO A 45 -9.82 -18.71 2.03
C PRO A 45 -9.19 -19.77 1.10
N GLY A 46 -9.58 -19.78 -0.18
CA GLY A 46 -8.98 -20.63 -1.22
C GLY A 46 -7.61 -20.16 -1.73
N GLY A 47 -7.07 -19.07 -1.21
CA GLY A 47 -5.74 -18.55 -1.53
C GLY A 47 -5.69 -17.67 -2.78
N THR A 48 -6.82 -17.25 -3.36
CA THR A 48 -6.80 -16.33 -4.52
C THR A 48 -6.66 -14.90 -4.04
N ARG A 49 -5.70 -14.16 -4.61
CA ARG A 49 -5.53 -12.73 -4.40
C ARG A 49 -6.46 -11.94 -5.31
N ILE A 50 -7.28 -11.08 -4.73
CA ILE A 50 -8.14 -10.16 -5.48
C ILE A 50 -7.49 -8.78 -5.46
N ILE A 51 -7.39 -8.09 -6.61
CA ILE A 51 -6.87 -6.71 -6.71
C ILE A 51 -8.03 -5.77 -7.08
N TYR A 52 -8.17 -4.66 -6.34
CA TYR A 52 -9.21 -3.65 -6.55
C TYR A 52 -8.68 -2.41 -7.28
N ASP A 53 -9.48 -1.84 -8.17
CA ASP A 53 -9.08 -0.72 -9.03
C ASP A 53 -8.98 0.64 -8.33
N ARG A 54 -7.93 1.41 -8.67
CA ARG A 54 -7.68 2.76 -8.14
C ARG A 54 -8.88 3.71 -8.24
N LYS A 55 -9.60 3.69 -9.37
CA LYS A 55 -10.76 4.58 -9.58
C LYS A 55 -11.82 4.34 -8.51
N PHE A 56 -12.15 3.08 -8.26
CA PHE A 56 -13.11 2.68 -7.24
C PHE A 56 -12.66 3.13 -5.85
N LEU A 57 -11.38 2.94 -5.52
CA LEU A 57 -10.82 3.35 -4.22
C LEU A 57 -10.94 4.86 -3.97
N LEU A 58 -10.66 5.66 -4.99
CA LEU A 58 -10.76 7.11 -4.90
C LEU A 58 -12.21 7.56 -4.75
N ASP A 59 -13.16 6.92 -5.43
CA ASP A 59 -14.59 7.21 -5.29
C ASP A 59 -15.07 6.97 -3.84
N ARG A 60 -14.40 6.08 -3.08
CA ARG A 60 -14.73 5.77 -1.68
C ARG A 60 -14.26 6.81 -0.65
N ARG A 61 -13.38 7.75 -0.99
CA ARG A 61 -12.87 8.78 -0.05
C ARG A 61 -13.98 9.59 0.63
N ASN A 62 -15.14 9.71 -0.04
CA ASN A 62 -16.27 10.50 0.43
C ASN A 62 -17.28 9.69 1.25
N SER A 63 -17.06 8.38 1.41
CA SER A 63 -17.98 7.50 2.13
C SER A 63 -17.99 7.80 3.64
N PRO A 64 -19.11 7.53 4.35
CA PRO A 64 -19.18 7.74 5.80
C PRO A 64 -18.08 7.00 6.56
N MET A 65 -17.78 5.76 6.14
CA MET A 65 -16.75 4.92 6.75
C MET A 65 -15.33 5.50 6.59
N ALA A 66 -15.04 6.21 5.49
CA ALA A 66 -13.76 6.88 5.32
C ALA A 66 -13.61 8.12 6.21
N LYS A 67 -14.72 8.67 6.73
CA LYS A 67 -14.76 9.84 7.60
C LYS A 67 -14.77 9.48 9.09
N THR A 68 -14.80 8.20 9.45
CA THR A 68 -14.70 7.78 10.85
C THR A 68 -13.23 7.81 11.29
N PRO A 69 -12.86 8.62 12.30
CA PRO A 69 -11.49 8.63 12.81
C PRO A 69 -11.08 7.23 13.29
N PRO A 70 -9.86 6.76 12.98
CA PRO A 70 -9.40 5.46 13.46
C PRO A 70 -9.34 5.41 14.98
N CYS A 71 -9.91 4.36 15.58
CA CYS A 71 -9.83 4.14 17.01
C CYS A 71 -8.37 3.93 17.44
N HIS A 72 -7.97 4.48 18.59
CA HIS A 72 -6.64 4.31 19.19
C HIS A 72 -5.46 4.88 18.38
N LEU A 73 -5.70 5.78 17.44
CA LEU A 73 -4.63 6.49 16.74
C LEU A 73 -3.96 7.50 17.70
N PRO A 74 -2.62 7.50 17.86
CA PRO A 74 -1.94 8.45 18.74
C PRO A 74 -2.10 9.87 18.21
N ASN A 75 -2.14 10.87 19.11
CA ASN A 75 -2.20 12.29 18.74
C ASN A 75 -0.80 12.82 18.44
N ILE A 76 -0.46 12.91 17.16
CA ILE A 76 0.82 13.40 16.66
C ILE A 76 0.56 14.74 15.95
N PRO A 77 1.07 15.87 16.48
CA PRO A 77 0.88 17.18 15.88
C PRO A 77 1.30 17.20 14.40
N GLY A 78 0.42 17.69 13.53
CA GLY A 78 0.67 17.80 12.09
C GLY A 78 0.50 16.50 11.29
N VAL A 79 0.18 15.37 11.94
CA VAL A 79 -0.02 14.07 11.26
C VAL A 79 -1.41 13.51 11.50
N THR A 80 -1.76 13.27 12.77
CA THR A 80 -3.00 12.61 13.17
C THR A 80 -3.90 13.49 14.04
N SER A 81 -3.37 14.62 14.51
CA SER A 81 -4.15 15.67 15.17
C SER A 81 -5.17 16.23 14.18
N PRO A 82 -6.48 16.28 14.52
CA PRO A 82 -7.47 16.95 13.68
C PRO A 82 -7.07 18.42 13.50
N GLY A 83 -6.98 18.88 12.26
CA GLY A 83 -6.63 20.27 11.95
C GLY A 83 -7.71 21.23 12.46
N GLU A 84 -7.30 22.41 12.91
CA GLU A 84 -8.20 23.52 13.22
C GLU A 84 -9.09 23.82 12.00
N PRO A 85 -10.41 24.01 12.17
CA PRO A 85 -11.32 24.27 11.07
C PRO A 85 -11.11 25.71 10.57
N GLY A 86 -10.15 25.94 9.67
CA GLY A 86 -9.86 27.30 9.22
C GLY A 86 -8.95 27.46 7.99
N GLU A 87 -8.19 26.45 7.58
CA GLU A 87 -7.26 26.62 6.46
C GLU A 87 -7.39 25.45 5.48
N GLU A 88 -8.07 25.72 4.35
CA GLU A 88 -7.97 24.85 3.20
C GLU A 88 -6.49 24.76 2.77
N PRO A 89 -5.93 23.56 2.54
CA PRO A 89 -4.61 23.46 1.97
C PRO A 89 -4.69 23.99 0.54
N LYS A 90 -4.15 25.19 0.31
CA LYS A 90 -3.81 25.64 -1.03
C LYS A 90 -2.98 24.53 -1.65
N ALA A 91 -3.44 24.01 -2.78
CA ALA A 91 -2.69 23.07 -3.56
C ALA A 91 -1.35 23.73 -3.93
N ASP A 92 -0.28 23.35 -3.25
CA ASP A 92 1.07 23.70 -3.66
C ASP A 92 1.32 23.02 -5.00
N THR A 93 1.17 23.82 -6.07
CA THR A 93 1.61 23.47 -7.40
C THR A 93 3.08 23.12 -7.35
N ASN A 94 3.34 21.85 -7.64
CA ASN A 94 4.63 21.21 -7.82
C ASN A 94 5.52 22.01 -8.80
N ASN A 95 6.36 22.92 -8.29
CA ASN A 95 7.42 23.55 -9.07
C ASN A 95 8.70 22.70 -8.96
N LEU A 96 8.74 21.60 -9.71
CA LEU A 96 9.95 20.84 -9.99
C LEU A 96 10.83 21.66 -10.96
N ASN A 97 11.60 22.60 -10.42
CA ASN A 97 12.72 23.19 -11.15
C ASN A 97 13.93 22.27 -11.01
N HIS A 98 14.01 21.22 -11.82
CA HIS A 98 15.23 20.42 -11.95
C HIS A 98 16.06 21.00 -13.09
N GLN A 99 17.05 21.81 -12.71
CA GLN A 99 18.08 22.29 -13.62
C GLN A 99 18.89 21.13 -14.18
N GLU A 100 19.27 21.30 -15.43
CA GLU A 100 19.89 20.34 -16.32
C GLU A 100 21.34 20.04 -15.87
N GLY A 101 21.71 18.76 -15.79
CA GLY A 101 23.08 18.35 -15.50
C GLY A 101 23.27 16.84 -15.27
N LYS A 102 23.42 16.08 -16.37
CA LYS A 102 24.15 14.80 -16.38
C LYS A 102 25.54 15.05 -16.99
N PRO A 103 26.57 14.18 -16.88
CA PRO A 103 26.70 12.94 -16.10
C PRO A 103 28.03 12.85 -15.28
N SER A 104 28.15 11.92 -14.32
CA SER A 104 29.44 11.26 -14.07
C SER A 104 29.25 9.92 -13.35
N MET A 105 29.96 8.90 -13.84
CA MET A 105 30.10 7.57 -13.25
C MET A 105 30.60 7.67 -11.80
N GLY A 106 30.06 6.79 -10.95
CA GLY A 106 30.53 6.51 -9.60
C GLY A 106 29.84 5.25 -9.14
N ASP A 107 30.50 4.13 -9.38
CA ASP A 107 30.08 2.76 -9.10
C ASP A 107 30.17 2.47 -7.59
N GLU A 108 29.19 2.93 -6.82
CA GLU A 108 29.07 2.54 -5.41
C GLU A 108 27.64 2.10 -5.15
N ALA A 109 27.46 0.78 -5.12
CA ALA A 109 26.18 0.13 -4.95
C ALA A 109 25.47 0.69 -3.71
N GLN A 110 24.24 1.16 -3.91
CA GLN A 110 23.48 1.92 -2.92
C GLN A 110 23.25 1.18 -1.58
N PHE A 111 23.51 -0.13 -1.51
CA PHE A 111 23.62 -0.87 -0.25
C PHE A 111 24.60 -2.04 -0.41
N GLU A 112 25.69 -2.03 0.37
CA GLU A 112 26.51 -3.22 0.59
C GLU A 112 25.75 -4.14 1.55
N MET A 113 25.50 -5.38 1.13
CA MET A 113 24.91 -6.42 1.98
C MET A 113 26.07 -7.27 2.51
N ASP A 114 26.45 -7.07 3.77
CA ASP A 114 27.36 -7.99 4.45
C ASP A 114 26.72 -9.39 4.50
N ILE A 115 27.38 -10.37 3.88
CA ILE A 115 27.05 -11.81 3.98
C ILE A 115 28.16 -12.59 4.65
#